data_AF-A0A916DNG9-F1
#
_entry.id   AF-A0A916DNG9-F1
#
_cell.length_a   1.000
_cell.length_b   1.000
_cell.length_c   1.000
_cell.angle_alpha   90.00
_cell.angle_beta   90.00
_cell.angle_gamma   90.00
#
_symmetry.space_group_name_H-M   'P 1'
#
loop_
_entity.id
_entity.type
_entity.pdbx_description
1 polymer ?
#
loop_
_entity_poly.entity_id
_entity_poly.type
_entity_poly.pdbx_seq_one_letter_code
_entity_poly.pdbx_strand_id
1 'polypeptide(L)'
;MTQSSPSPNLPSDAGEVTRLLYKNWREKFVMPLLLVALAMGLGVLIPALSSASESSLLKAIFVTAFVLTGIVTVVKFPYAIRMSVFLLSFYALGVAELLRYGILGDGTFFFMSMIVLATLLLSPRVGIISTAVSILTIAIIGWLMLSDTIFPIAPFTSKAIILDWITGSIMVIMVGVFVILGFQRLENAFLETQKQIDANINTIRDERNNLEKRVVERTQQLRRVNEIGRTITAILDPDELLTRAAHLIGDEFECYYTAIFLTDPTGQWAELKVATGEAGKVLRENKHHVDVNGNSAIGTVIRTRQAYIVPDTKQETSQSESRIEPYTRFSWHGISISTQFGRSENPLLPYTRSQIVVPLIIGDRVVGALEMHSSKENTFSQQDADTYQNMANQVAIALENSRLFTEAQQSIREMSATQQQYLQGMWLSLAENQNFEYTLGNTDLDGGQEIDIPLILRDQIIGQIKLANSEEWTPEQKKLIESIAAQAALALENARLVEDSQSVAMRERLASEITAKIWASATMDSILQTTVRELGRSLEASEVSIEISMGGDNE
;
A
#
# COMPACT_ATOMS: atom_id res chain seq x y z
N MET A 1 1.52 -28.86 -2.13
CA MET A 1 2.52 -29.92 -2.43
C MET A 1 3.85 -29.49 -1.86
N THR A 2 4.36 -30.36 -1.00
CA THR A 2 5.62 -30.37 -0.26
C THR A 2 6.85 -30.43 -1.16
N GLN A 3 7.91 -29.69 -0.80
CA GLN A 3 9.15 -30.24 -0.24
C GLN A 3 10.14 -29.10 0.02
N SER A 4 10.19 -28.61 1.27
CA SER A 4 11.32 -27.84 1.79
C SER A 4 12.38 -28.83 2.25
N SER A 5 13.52 -28.86 1.55
CA SER A 5 14.71 -29.61 1.93
C SER A 5 15.12 -29.32 3.38
N PRO A 6 15.59 -30.30 4.15
CA PRO A 6 16.03 -30.05 5.51
C PRO A 6 17.30 -29.18 5.46
N SER A 7 17.23 -27.98 6.05
CA SER A 7 18.45 -27.21 6.34
C SER A 7 19.34 -28.06 7.25
N PRO A 8 20.66 -28.14 6.98
CA PRO A 8 21.56 -28.80 7.89
C PRO A 8 21.52 -28.05 9.22
N ASN A 9 21.32 -28.78 10.32
CA ASN A 9 21.37 -28.25 11.69
C ASN A 9 22.68 -27.46 11.88
N LEU A 10 22.60 -26.15 11.71
CA LEU A 10 23.66 -25.23 12.07
C LEU A 10 23.71 -25.19 13.61
N PRO A 11 24.88 -25.36 14.23
CA PRO A 11 25.03 -25.25 15.68
C PRO A 11 24.48 -23.90 16.15
N SER A 12 23.66 -23.92 17.21
CA SER A 12 22.98 -22.73 17.75
C SER A 12 23.92 -21.77 18.50
N ASP A 13 25.19 -22.13 18.64
CA ASP A 13 26.22 -21.33 19.31
C ASP A 13 27.21 -20.76 18.28
N ALA A 14 27.19 -19.45 18.10
CA ALA A 14 28.11 -18.72 17.23
C ALA A 14 29.58 -18.98 17.62
N GLY A 15 29.88 -19.26 18.89
CA GLY A 15 31.21 -19.65 19.35
C GLY A 15 31.67 -21.01 18.80
N GLU A 16 30.75 -21.95 18.61
CA GLU A 16 31.04 -23.30 18.12
C GLU A 16 31.27 -23.30 16.60
N VAL A 17 30.45 -22.57 15.85
CA VAL A 17 30.62 -22.38 14.39
C VAL A 17 31.97 -21.73 14.07
N THR A 18 32.40 -20.77 14.89
CA THR A 18 33.69 -20.08 14.74
C THR A 18 34.88 -21.00 14.95
N ARG A 19 34.86 -21.82 16.01
CA ARG A 19 35.89 -22.83 16.27
C ARG A 19 35.95 -23.86 15.13
N LEU A 20 34.79 -24.22 14.58
CA LEU A 20 34.68 -25.11 13.42
C LEU A 20 35.24 -24.49 12.14
N LEU A 21 34.95 -23.22 11.84
CA LEU A 21 35.48 -22.51 10.66
C LEU A 21 37.00 -22.38 10.70
N TYR A 22 37.55 -22.04 11.87
CA TYR A 22 38.99 -21.92 12.06
C TYR A 22 39.73 -23.26 11.91
N LYS A 23 39.16 -24.33 12.47
CA LYS A 23 39.66 -25.70 12.28
C LYS A 23 39.58 -26.13 10.82
N ASN A 24 38.48 -25.81 10.13
CA ASN A 24 38.23 -26.18 8.74
C ASN A 24 39.18 -25.49 7.75
N TRP A 25 39.53 -24.21 7.95
CA TRP A 25 40.48 -23.53 7.05
C TRP A 25 41.90 -24.12 7.16
N ARG A 26 42.36 -24.37 8.38
CA ARG A 26 43.67 -25.00 8.64
C ARG A 26 43.76 -26.39 8.03
N GLU A 27 42.73 -27.22 8.20
CA GLU A 27 42.67 -28.56 7.60
C GLU A 27 42.65 -28.53 6.06
N LYS A 28 41.96 -27.55 5.46
CA LYS A 28 41.95 -27.35 3.99
C LYS A 28 43.31 -26.92 3.44
N PHE A 29 44.12 -26.21 4.22
CA PHE A 29 45.43 -25.70 3.78
C PHE A 29 46.57 -26.73 3.89
N VAL A 30 46.39 -27.83 4.66
CA VAL A 30 47.46 -28.82 4.87
C VAL A 30 47.91 -29.50 3.58
N MET A 31 46.95 -30.00 2.80
CA MET A 31 47.28 -30.79 1.61
C MET A 31 48.09 -30.01 0.57
N PRO A 32 47.68 -28.80 0.13
CA PRO A 32 48.49 -28.03 -0.80
C PRO A 32 49.86 -27.65 -0.20
N LEU A 33 49.92 -27.33 1.09
CA LEU A 33 51.18 -27.00 1.76
C LEU A 33 52.17 -28.17 1.75
N LEU A 34 51.71 -29.38 2.11
CA LEU A 34 52.55 -30.58 2.11
C LEU A 34 53.01 -30.97 0.70
N LEU A 35 52.16 -30.81 -0.32
CA LEU A 35 52.52 -31.06 -1.71
C LEU A 35 53.60 -30.09 -2.21
N VAL A 36 53.48 -28.80 -1.89
CA VAL A 36 54.51 -27.80 -2.21
C VAL A 36 55.81 -28.13 -1.49
N ALA A 37 55.75 -28.53 -0.23
CA ALA A 37 56.91 -28.94 0.54
C ALA A 37 57.61 -30.18 -0.04
N LEU A 38 56.86 -31.16 -0.55
CA LEU A 38 57.42 -32.31 -1.25
C LEU A 38 58.03 -31.92 -2.59
N ALA A 39 57.40 -31.02 -3.35
CA ALA A 39 57.97 -30.53 -4.60
C ALA A 39 59.29 -29.78 -4.38
N MET A 40 59.32 -28.86 -3.41
CA MET A 40 60.54 -28.14 -3.02
C MET A 40 61.59 -29.07 -2.43
N GLY A 41 61.17 -29.98 -1.55
CA GLY A 41 62.04 -30.97 -0.92
C GLY A 41 62.73 -31.88 -1.94
N LEU A 42 62.04 -32.26 -3.02
CA LEU A 42 62.63 -33.03 -4.11
C LEU A 42 63.74 -32.24 -4.83
N GLY A 43 63.51 -30.94 -5.05
CA GLY A 43 64.50 -30.03 -5.64
C GLY A 43 65.78 -29.88 -4.81
N VAL A 44 65.67 -29.99 -3.48
CA VAL A 44 66.83 -29.96 -2.56
C VAL A 44 67.47 -31.36 -2.42
N LEU A 45 66.66 -32.42 -2.41
CA LEU A 45 67.12 -33.79 -2.18
C LEU A 45 68.01 -34.32 -3.32
N ILE A 46 67.68 -34.01 -4.58
CA ILE A 46 68.43 -34.51 -5.74
C ILE A 46 69.89 -34.00 -5.76
N PRO A 47 70.16 -32.68 -5.61
CA PRO A 47 71.52 -32.18 -5.47
C PRO A 47 72.25 -32.69 -4.22
N ALA A 48 71.56 -32.80 -3.09
CA ALA A 48 72.15 -33.29 -1.84
C ALA A 48 72.68 -34.73 -2.01
N LEU A 49 71.87 -35.62 -2.58
CA LEU A 49 72.26 -37.02 -2.81
C LEU A 49 73.42 -37.15 -3.80
N SER A 50 73.46 -36.34 -4.85
CA SER A 50 74.48 -36.38 -5.90
C SER A 50 75.82 -35.77 -5.48
N SER A 51 75.85 -34.95 -4.43
CA SER A 51 77.09 -34.36 -3.93
C SER A 51 78.01 -35.41 -3.28
N ALA A 52 79.25 -35.52 -3.76
CA ALA A 52 80.25 -36.45 -3.21
C ALA A 52 80.85 -35.96 -1.87
N SER A 53 80.61 -34.70 -1.51
CA SER A 53 81.16 -34.01 -0.34
C SER A 53 80.28 -34.09 0.92
N GLU A 54 79.07 -34.65 0.83
CA GLU A 54 78.15 -34.74 1.97
C GLU A 54 78.35 -36.01 2.81
N SER A 55 78.28 -35.85 4.14
CA SER A 55 78.35 -36.98 5.07
C SER A 55 77.15 -37.91 4.91
N SER A 56 77.36 -39.22 5.05
CA SER A 56 76.28 -40.23 4.96
C SER A 56 75.16 -39.98 5.98
N LEU A 57 75.48 -39.37 7.12
CA LEU A 57 74.51 -39.03 8.17
C LEU A 57 73.57 -37.90 7.72
N LEU A 58 74.08 -36.83 7.11
CA LEU A 58 73.26 -35.73 6.60
C LEU A 58 72.30 -36.23 5.52
N LYS A 59 72.79 -37.02 4.56
CA LYS A 59 71.96 -37.63 3.50
C LYS A 59 70.81 -38.46 4.10
N ALA A 60 71.09 -39.24 5.15
CA ALA A 60 70.07 -40.04 5.83
C ALA A 60 68.99 -39.16 6.49
N ILE A 61 69.35 -38.03 7.10
CA ILE A 61 68.38 -37.09 7.69
C ILE A 61 67.47 -36.49 6.62
N PHE A 62 68.03 -36.01 5.50
CA PHE A 62 67.25 -35.45 4.39
C PHE A 62 66.27 -36.45 3.80
N VAL A 63 66.74 -37.67 3.50
CA VAL A 63 65.88 -38.75 2.97
C VAL A 63 64.79 -39.11 3.97
N THR A 64 65.13 -39.25 5.26
CA THR A 64 64.16 -39.62 6.28
C THR A 64 63.08 -38.54 6.45
N ALA A 65 63.47 -37.27 6.53
CA ALA A 65 62.54 -36.15 6.64
C ALA A 65 61.61 -36.05 5.41
N PHE A 66 62.16 -36.26 4.21
CA PHE A 66 61.40 -36.28 2.97
C PHE A 66 60.39 -37.42 2.91
N VAL A 67 60.84 -38.65 3.22
CA VAL A 67 59.99 -39.85 3.24
C VAL A 67 58.89 -39.73 4.28
N LEU A 68 59.19 -39.28 5.50
CA LEU A 68 58.19 -39.06 6.54
C LEU A 68 57.14 -38.03 6.11
N THR A 69 57.58 -36.93 5.48
CA THR A 69 56.67 -35.91 4.91
C THR A 69 55.80 -36.51 3.81
N GLY A 70 56.36 -37.37 2.95
CA GLY A 70 55.63 -38.09 1.90
C GLY A 70 54.57 -39.03 2.46
N ILE A 71 54.94 -39.81 3.49
CA ILE A 71 54.05 -40.74 4.19
C ILE A 71 52.86 -39.97 4.80
N VAL A 72 53.10 -38.87 5.52
CA VAL A 72 51.99 -38.11 6.14
C VAL A 72 51.12 -37.35 5.13
N THR A 73 51.62 -37.16 3.90
CA THR A 73 50.85 -36.55 2.80
C THR A 73 49.88 -37.55 2.17
N VAL A 74 50.32 -38.79 1.96
CA VAL A 74 49.53 -39.84 1.30
C VAL A 74 48.62 -40.57 2.29
N VAL A 75 49.14 -40.89 3.48
CA VAL A 75 48.42 -41.65 4.49
C VAL A 75 47.54 -40.74 5.34
N LYS A 76 46.31 -41.19 5.63
CA LYS A 76 45.32 -40.42 6.39
C LYS A 76 45.65 -40.34 7.89
N PHE A 77 46.63 -39.52 8.26
CA PHE A 77 46.90 -39.19 9.66
C PHE A 77 46.03 -38.02 10.16
N PRO A 78 45.78 -37.91 11.48
CA PRO A 78 45.22 -36.72 12.11
C PRO A 78 46.01 -35.45 11.80
N TYR A 79 45.31 -34.30 11.72
CA TYR A 79 45.90 -32.98 11.42
C TYR A 79 47.17 -32.69 12.24
N ALA A 80 47.10 -32.87 13.56
CA ALA A 80 48.21 -32.59 14.46
C ALA A 80 49.46 -33.42 14.13
N ILE A 81 49.30 -34.67 13.72
CA ILE A 81 50.43 -35.56 13.37
C ILE A 81 51.06 -35.12 12.05
N ARG A 82 50.25 -34.83 11.02
CA ARG A 82 50.77 -34.35 9.73
C ARG A 82 51.59 -33.07 9.89
N MET A 83 51.04 -32.12 10.65
CA MET A 83 51.72 -30.85 10.90
C MET A 83 52.95 -31.00 11.79
N SER A 84 52.92 -31.90 12.77
CA SER A 84 54.09 -32.15 13.62
C SER A 84 55.24 -32.78 12.83
N VAL A 85 54.96 -33.74 11.95
CA VAL A 85 55.97 -34.35 11.08
C VAL A 85 56.53 -33.34 10.09
N PHE A 86 55.68 -32.48 9.54
CA PHE A 86 56.12 -31.38 8.68
C PHE A 86 57.00 -30.37 9.43
N LEU A 87 56.66 -29.98 10.65
CA LEU A 87 57.52 -29.09 11.45
C LEU A 87 58.82 -29.78 11.86
N LEU A 88 58.78 -31.09 12.13
CA LEU A 88 59.97 -31.86 12.44
C LEU A 88 60.94 -31.91 11.25
N SER A 89 60.46 -31.90 10.01
CA SER A 89 61.35 -31.80 8.85
C SER A 89 62.10 -30.48 8.83
N PHE A 90 61.43 -29.35 9.12
CA PHE A 90 62.10 -28.05 9.26
C PHE A 90 63.11 -28.03 10.41
N TYR A 91 62.76 -28.64 11.55
CA TYR A 91 63.69 -28.78 12.67
C TYR A 91 64.94 -29.59 12.29
N ALA A 92 64.74 -30.75 11.63
CA ALA A 92 65.83 -31.61 11.18
C ALA A 92 66.74 -30.89 10.17
N LEU A 93 66.16 -30.14 9.24
CA LEU A 93 66.89 -29.29 8.29
C LEU A 93 67.67 -28.18 9.01
N GLY A 94 67.06 -27.50 9.97
CA GLY A 94 67.72 -26.48 10.77
C GLY A 94 68.94 -27.02 11.54
N VAL A 95 68.82 -28.19 12.15
CA VAL A 95 69.93 -28.88 12.83
C VAL A 95 71.02 -29.29 11.83
N ALA A 96 70.64 -29.86 10.69
CA ALA A 96 71.57 -30.31 9.65
C ALA A 96 72.42 -29.15 9.12
N GLU A 97 71.78 -28.02 8.77
CA GLU A 97 72.46 -26.83 8.27
C GLU A 97 73.31 -26.16 9.36
N LEU A 98 72.83 -26.13 10.60
CA LEU A 98 73.58 -25.59 11.74
C LEU A 98 74.84 -26.40 12.05
N LEU A 99 74.80 -27.74 11.90
CA LEU A 99 75.99 -28.59 12.02
C LEU A 99 76.95 -28.44 10.82
N ARG A 100 76.41 -28.14 9.63
CA ARG A 100 77.19 -28.03 8.40
C ARG A 100 77.95 -26.72 8.31
N TYR A 101 77.26 -25.60 8.52
CA TYR A 101 77.79 -24.25 8.30
C TYR A 101 77.93 -23.41 9.58
N GLY A 102 77.48 -23.93 10.73
CA GLY A 102 77.39 -23.14 11.95
C GLY A 102 76.24 -22.12 11.91
N ILE A 103 76.24 -21.17 12.84
CA ILE A 103 75.15 -20.19 13.00
C ILE A 103 75.01 -19.21 11.82
N LEU A 104 76.08 -19.01 11.05
CA LEU A 104 76.10 -18.13 9.87
C LEU A 104 75.49 -18.80 8.62
N GLY A 105 75.15 -20.08 8.68
CA GLY A 105 74.40 -20.76 7.64
C GLY A 105 72.88 -20.56 7.75
N ASP A 106 72.14 -21.26 6.90
CA ASP A 106 70.69 -21.11 6.79
C ASP A 106 69.91 -21.84 7.90
N GLY A 107 70.59 -22.47 8.86
CA GLY A 107 69.94 -23.21 9.96
C GLY A 107 68.97 -22.35 10.78
N THR A 108 69.33 -21.09 11.03
CA THR A 108 68.46 -20.13 11.74
C THR A 108 67.18 -19.80 10.96
N PHE A 109 67.25 -19.75 9.63
CA PHE A 109 66.09 -19.55 8.76
C PHE A 109 65.08 -20.70 8.88
N PHE A 110 65.56 -21.94 8.94
CA PHE A 110 64.68 -23.10 9.14
C PHE A 110 64.03 -23.11 10.54
N PHE A 111 64.75 -22.72 11.59
CA PHE A 111 64.16 -22.55 12.93
C PHE A 111 63.11 -21.43 12.97
N MET A 112 63.38 -20.27 12.38
CA MET A 112 62.39 -19.18 12.28
C MET A 112 61.16 -19.61 11.48
N SER A 113 61.36 -20.27 10.34
CA SER A 113 60.28 -20.82 9.51
C SER A 113 59.43 -21.83 10.28
N MET A 114 60.08 -22.72 11.03
CA MET A 114 59.39 -23.67 11.91
C MET A 114 58.52 -22.94 12.94
N ILE A 115 59.04 -21.90 13.62
CA ILE A 115 58.30 -21.14 14.62
C ILE A 115 57.08 -20.44 14.02
N VAL A 116 57.24 -19.82 12.84
CA VAL A 116 56.14 -19.18 12.10
C VAL A 116 55.07 -20.21 11.76
N LEU A 117 55.46 -21.33 11.16
CA LEU A 117 54.56 -22.40 10.74
C LEU A 117 53.88 -23.06 11.95
N ALA A 118 54.60 -23.25 13.06
CA ALA A 118 54.08 -23.80 14.30
C ALA A 118 53.01 -22.89 14.92
N THR A 119 53.26 -21.58 14.93
CA THR A 119 52.32 -20.57 15.45
C THR A 119 51.05 -20.52 14.58
N LEU A 120 51.23 -20.45 13.26
CA LEU A 120 50.16 -20.27 12.29
C LEU A 120 49.26 -21.51 12.16
N LEU A 121 49.88 -22.68 12.03
CA LEU A 121 49.19 -23.92 11.66
C LEU A 121 48.67 -24.64 12.92
N LEU A 122 49.47 -24.72 13.98
CA LEU A 122 49.05 -25.42 15.20
C LEU A 122 48.46 -24.45 16.22
N SER A 123 49.29 -23.68 16.92
CA SER A 123 48.83 -22.69 17.89
C SER A 123 49.98 -21.80 18.36
N PRO A 124 49.68 -20.61 18.92
CA PRO A 124 50.68 -19.79 19.60
C PRO A 124 51.47 -20.53 20.68
N ARG A 125 50.81 -21.46 21.39
CA ARG A 125 51.47 -22.29 22.42
C ARG A 125 52.54 -23.20 21.82
N VAL A 126 52.26 -23.81 20.67
CA VAL A 126 53.25 -24.63 19.96
C VAL A 126 54.36 -23.75 19.39
N GLY A 127 54.05 -22.54 18.92
CA GLY A 127 55.06 -21.54 18.54
C GLY A 127 56.06 -21.21 19.66
N ILE A 128 55.56 -21.02 20.89
CA ILE A 128 56.41 -20.81 22.08
C ILE A 128 57.32 -22.02 22.32
N ILE A 129 56.76 -23.23 22.28
CA ILE A 129 57.52 -24.47 22.47
C ILE A 129 58.60 -24.60 21.38
N SER A 130 58.26 -24.39 20.11
CA SER A 130 59.20 -24.42 18.98
C SER A 130 60.31 -23.37 19.11
N THR A 131 59.99 -22.19 19.65
CA THR A 131 60.98 -21.15 19.94
C THR A 131 61.95 -21.62 21.01
N ALA A 132 61.45 -22.14 22.14
CA ALA A 132 62.27 -22.66 23.22
C ALA A 132 63.18 -23.81 22.77
N VAL A 133 62.63 -24.77 22.02
CA VAL A 133 63.38 -25.89 21.44
C VAL A 133 64.47 -25.39 20.49
N SER A 134 64.16 -24.43 19.62
CA SER A 134 65.15 -23.88 18.67
C SER A 134 66.30 -23.19 19.39
N ILE A 135 66.02 -22.37 20.41
CA ILE A 135 67.04 -21.67 21.20
C ILE A 135 67.91 -22.66 21.96
N LEU A 136 67.30 -23.66 22.59
CA LEU A 136 68.02 -24.68 23.33
C LEU A 136 68.96 -25.48 22.40
N THR A 137 68.49 -25.82 21.21
CA THR A 137 69.29 -26.51 20.19
C THR A 137 70.45 -25.65 19.69
N ILE A 138 70.21 -24.36 19.41
CA ILE A 138 71.25 -23.40 19.04
C ILE A 138 72.28 -23.26 20.18
N ALA A 139 71.83 -23.17 21.42
CA ALA A 139 72.72 -23.04 22.58
C ALA A 139 73.59 -24.29 22.79
N ILE A 140 73.01 -25.49 22.68
CA ILE A 140 73.74 -26.75 22.82
C ILE A 140 74.80 -26.91 21.72
N ILE A 141 74.40 -26.73 20.46
CA ILE A 141 75.34 -26.88 19.33
C ILE A 141 76.41 -25.78 19.37
N GLY A 142 76.02 -24.56 19.72
CA GLY A 142 76.94 -23.44 19.90
C GLY A 142 77.96 -23.70 20.99
N TRP A 143 77.53 -24.23 22.14
CA TRP A 143 78.44 -24.61 23.22
C TRP A 143 79.41 -25.73 22.81
N LEU A 144 78.93 -26.74 22.08
CA LEU A 144 79.77 -27.83 21.56
C LEU A 144 80.80 -27.33 20.53
N MET A 145 80.43 -26.37 19.68
CA MET A 145 81.35 -25.77 18.69
C MET A 145 82.34 -24.78 19.33
N LEU A 146 81.92 -24.01 20.33
CA LEU A 146 82.80 -23.06 21.05
C LEU A 146 83.81 -23.75 21.96
N SER A 147 83.51 -24.97 22.42
CA SER A 147 84.42 -25.81 23.22
C SER A 147 85.37 -26.66 22.36
N ASP A 148 85.39 -26.46 21.04
CA ASP A 148 86.14 -27.28 20.07
C ASP A 148 85.83 -28.79 20.15
N THR A 149 84.67 -29.16 20.72
CA THR A 149 84.23 -30.56 20.84
C THR A 149 83.76 -31.11 19.49
N ILE A 150 83.09 -30.27 18.69
CA ILE A 150 82.66 -30.59 17.32
C ILE A 150 83.08 -29.45 16.38
N PHE A 151 83.43 -29.81 15.14
CA PHE A 151 83.76 -28.84 14.08
C PHE A 151 82.67 -28.81 13.02
N PRO A 152 82.41 -27.65 12.40
CA PRO A 152 81.50 -27.56 11.25
C PRO A 152 81.97 -28.48 10.12
N ILE A 153 81.01 -29.16 9.48
CA ILE A 153 81.31 -30.19 8.46
C ILE A 153 81.86 -29.56 7.18
N ALA A 154 81.48 -28.31 6.87
CA ALA A 154 81.92 -27.63 5.66
C ALA A 154 83.35 -27.03 5.82
N PRO A 155 84.27 -27.30 4.87
CA PRO A 155 85.71 -27.00 5.02
C PRO A 155 86.09 -25.51 4.99
N PHE A 156 85.17 -24.59 4.65
CA PHE A 156 85.42 -23.14 4.52
C PHE A 156 84.67 -22.29 5.55
N THR A 157 84.30 -22.87 6.68
CA THR A 157 83.55 -22.19 7.73
C THR A 157 84.49 -21.49 8.71
N SER A 158 84.13 -20.27 9.12
CA SER A 158 84.87 -19.52 10.14
C SER A 158 84.77 -20.23 11.50
N LYS A 159 85.78 -20.05 12.36
CA LYS A 159 85.72 -20.53 13.74
C LYS A 159 84.51 -19.91 14.46
N ALA A 160 83.87 -20.69 15.33
CA ALA A 160 82.70 -20.23 16.08
C ALA A 160 83.05 -19.02 16.95
N ILE A 161 82.29 -17.93 16.79
CA ILE A 161 82.41 -16.70 17.60
C ILE A 161 81.17 -16.58 18.47
N ILE A 162 81.34 -16.40 19.79
CA ILE A 162 80.22 -16.33 20.74
C ILE A 162 79.18 -15.27 20.37
N LEU A 163 79.62 -14.15 19.79
CA LEU A 163 78.76 -13.05 19.35
C LEU A 163 77.78 -13.46 18.24
N ASP A 164 78.20 -14.31 17.30
CA ASP A 164 77.35 -14.77 16.19
C ASP A 164 76.22 -15.67 16.72
N TRP A 165 76.53 -16.53 17.69
CA TRP A 165 75.56 -17.42 18.36
C TRP A 165 74.55 -16.64 19.20
N ILE A 166 75.00 -15.61 19.91
CA ILE A 166 74.12 -14.70 20.66
C ILE A 166 73.21 -13.96 19.67
N THR A 167 73.75 -13.39 18.61
CA THR A 167 72.99 -12.61 17.61
C THR A 167 71.95 -13.48 16.90
N GLY A 168 72.33 -14.68 16.45
CA GLY A 168 71.40 -15.63 15.83
C GLY A 168 70.27 -16.05 16.78
N SER A 169 70.58 -16.30 18.06
CA SER A 169 69.58 -16.62 19.07
C SER A 169 68.60 -15.47 19.30
N ILE A 170 69.10 -14.23 19.39
CA ILE A 170 68.28 -13.02 19.55
C ILE A 170 67.34 -12.85 18.35
N MET A 171 67.83 -13.05 17.12
CA MET A 171 66.98 -12.95 15.92
C MET A 171 65.85 -13.98 15.96
N VAL A 172 66.13 -15.23 16.33
CA VAL A 172 65.12 -16.29 16.44
C VAL A 172 64.08 -15.96 17.52
N ILE A 173 64.52 -15.47 18.69
CA ILE A 173 63.63 -15.00 19.76
C ILE A 173 62.75 -13.85 19.26
N MET A 174 63.33 -12.85 18.59
CA MET A 174 62.62 -11.67 18.12
C MET A 174 61.53 -12.03 17.12
N VAL A 175 61.84 -12.90 16.14
CA VAL A 175 60.86 -13.41 15.18
C VAL A 175 59.77 -14.21 15.89
N GLY A 176 60.14 -15.10 16.82
CA GLY A 176 59.18 -15.88 17.58
C GLY A 176 58.21 -15.00 18.37
N VAL A 177 58.73 -14.04 19.16
CA VAL A 177 57.92 -13.10 19.93
C VAL A 177 57.01 -12.27 19.01
N PHE A 178 57.54 -11.72 17.92
CA PHE A 178 56.76 -10.91 16.99
C PHE A 178 55.59 -11.68 16.38
N VAL A 179 55.85 -12.89 15.90
CA VAL A 179 54.84 -13.73 15.23
C VAL A 179 53.80 -14.24 16.22
N ILE A 180 54.23 -14.67 17.42
CA ILE A 180 53.33 -15.15 18.47
C ILE A 180 52.40 -14.02 18.95
N LEU A 181 52.94 -12.84 19.24
CA LEU A 181 52.16 -11.69 19.69
C LEU A 181 51.24 -11.16 18.59
N GLY A 182 51.73 -11.07 17.35
CA GLY A 182 50.94 -10.64 16.19
C GLY A 182 49.75 -11.56 15.96
N PHE A 183 49.98 -12.88 16.03
CA PHE A 183 48.93 -13.87 15.86
C PHE A 183 47.90 -13.84 17.00
N GLN A 184 48.34 -13.70 18.26
CA GLN A 184 47.45 -13.54 19.41
C GLN A 184 46.57 -12.30 19.29
N ARG A 185 47.14 -11.17 18.85
CA ARG A 185 46.36 -9.94 18.61
C ARG A 185 45.33 -10.13 17.51
N LEU A 186 45.70 -10.79 16.41
CA LEU A 186 44.80 -11.05 15.29
C LEU A 186 43.64 -11.97 15.71
N GLU A 187 43.93 -13.03 16.45
CA GLU A 187 42.91 -13.96 16.99
C GLU A 187 41.93 -13.22 17.90
N ASN A 188 42.42 -12.40 18.83
CA ASN A 188 41.57 -11.62 19.73
C ASN A 188 40.72 -10.59 18.99
N ALA A 189 41.31 -9.85 18.03
CA ALA A 189 40.59 -8.86 17.24
C ALA A 189 39.46 -9.50 16.41
N PHE A 190 39.70 -10.68 15.85
CA PHE A 190 38.69 -11.42 15.10
C PHE A 190 37.52 -11.86 15.99
N LEU A 191 37.82 -12.40 17.19
CA LEU A 191 36.80 -12.81 18.15
C LEU A 191 35.95 -11.63 18.62
N GLU A 192 36.55 -10.46 18.83
CA GLU A 192 35.83 -9.25 19.23
C GLU A 192 34.95 -8.71 18.10
N THR A 193 35.48 -8.65 16.87
CA THR A 193 34.73 -8.23 15.68
C THR A 193 33.50 -9.13 15.47
N GLN A 194 33.67 -10.43 15.68
CA GLN A 194 32.57 -11.37 15.51
C GLN A 194 31.46 -11.18 16.54
N LYS A 195 31.82 -10.97 17.82
CA LYS A 195 30.84 -10.63 18.86
C LYS A 195 30.03 -9.38 18.51
N GLN A 196 30.69 -8.36 17.93
CA GLN A 196 29.99 -7.15 17.47
C GLN A 196 29.04 -7.44 16.30
N ILE A 197 29.46 -8.27 15.34
CA ILE A 197 28.59 -8.67 14.22
C ILE A 197 27.34 -9.39 14.75
N ASP A 198 27.50 -10.36 15.66
CA ASP A 198 26.38 -11.11 16.22
C ASP A 198 25.42 -10.19 17.01
N ALA A 199 25.96 -9.27 17.80
CA ALA A 199 25.17 -8.27 18.53
C ALA A 199 24.37 -7.38 17.56
N ASN A 200 25.01 -6.86 16.51
CA ASN A 200 24.36 -6.01 15.52
C ASN A 200 23.27 -6.75 14.75
N ILE A 201 23.48 -8.03 14.40
CA ILE A 201 22.47 -8.85 13.73
C ILE A 201 21.23 -9.01 14.62
N ASN A 202 21.41 -9.24 15.91
CA ASN A 202 20.28 -9.36 16.85
C ASN A 202 19.53 -8.04 16.99
N THR A 203 20.23 -6.91 17.16
CA THR A 203 19.61 -5.58 17.21
C THR A 203 18.79 -5.28 15.95
N ILE A 204 19.36 -5.52 14.76
CA ILE A 204 18.67 -5.30 13.48
C ILE A 204 17.43 -6.21 13.37
N ARG A 205 17.54 -7.47 13.79
CA ARG A 205 16.41 -8.40 13.78
C ARG A 205 15.27 -7.91 14.69
N ASP A 206 15.60 -7.41 15.88
CA ASP A 206 14.62 -6.90 16.83
C ASP A 206 13.94 -5.61 16.33
N GLU A 207 14.71 -4.67 15.78
CA GLU A 207 14.17 -3.46 15.15
C GLU A 207 13.23 -3.80 13.99
N ARG A 208 13.63 -4.74 13.14
CA ARG A 208 12.82 -5.22 12.00
C ARG A 208 11.52 -5.86 12.47
N ASN A 209 11.55 -6.72 13.49
CA ASN A 209 10.35 -7.36 14.03
C ASN A 209 9.39 -6.32 14.65
N ASN A 210 9.91 -5.32 15.37
CA ASN A 210 9.11 -4.24 15.93
C ASN A 210 8.48 -3.35 14.85
N LEU A 211 9.22 -3.08 13.77
CA LEU A 211 8.67 -2.33 12.63
C LEU A 211 7.59 -3.13 11.91
N GLU A 212 7.82 -4.41 11.63
CA GLU A 212 6.81 -5.28 11.02
C GLU A 212 5.53 -5.34 11.85
N LYS A 213 5.64 -5.49 13.17
CA LYS A 213 4.49 -5.48 14.06
C LYS A 213 3.68 -4.19 13.92
N ARG A 214 4.34 -3.03 13.97
CA ARG A 214 3.68 -1.73 13.78
C ARG A 214 3.01 -1.59 12.41
N VAL A 215 3.66 -2.07 11.35
CA VAL A 215 3.09 -2.05 10.00
C VAL A 215 1.85 -2.93 9.92
N VAL A 216 1.87 -4.12 10.50
CA VAL A 216 0.71 -5.03 10.53
C VAL A 216 -0.45 -4.40 11.31
N GLU A 217 -0.19 -3.88 12.51
CA GLU A 217 -1.21 -3.22 13.35
C GLU A 217 -1.83 -2.02 12.63
N ARG A 218 -1.01 -1.13 12.04
CA ARG A 218 -1.52 0.02 11.27
C ARG A 218 -2.29 -0.41 10.03
N THR A 219 -1.86 -1.47 9.34
CA THR A 219 -2.57 -2.00 8.17
C THR A 219 -3.94 -2.58 8.55
N GLN A 220 -4.04 -3.30 9.67
CA GLN A 220 -5.31 -3.83 10.16
C GLN A 220 -6.28 -2.71 10.58
N GLN A 221 -5.78 -1.68 11.27
CA GLN A 221 -6.56 -0.51 11.62
C GLN A 221 -7.13 0.19 10.37
N LEU A 222 -6.29 0.42 9.35
CA LEU A 222 -6.73 1.02 8.08
C LEU A 222 -7.74 0.16 7.31
N ARG A 223 -7.65 -1.18 7.41
CA ARG A 223 -8.64 -2.08 6.80
C ARG A 223 -10.01 -1.95 7.45
N ARG A 224 -10.08 -1.89 8.79
CA ARG A 224 -11.35 -1.69 9.52
C ARG A 224 -12.03 -0.38 9.12
N VAL A 225 -11.27 0.72 9.10
CA VAL A 225 -11.77 2.04 8.68
C VAL A 225 -12.35 1.99 7.25
N ASN A 226 -11.67 1.32 6.32
CA ASN A 226 -12.17 1.16 4.93
C ASN A 226 -13.41 0.26 4.83
N GLU A 227 -13.51 -0.80 5.63
CA GLU A 227 -14.68 -1.68 5.66
C GLU A 227 -15.94 -0.95 6.16
N ILE A 228 -15.78 -0.09 7.17
CA ILE A 228 -16.86 0.81 7.63
C ILE A 228 -17.25 1.79 6.53
N GLY A 229 -16.27 2.42 5.86
CA GLY A 229 -16.52 3.31 4.72
C GLY A 229 -17.37 2.64 3.64
N ARG A 230 -17.04 1.40 3.26
CA ARG A 230 -17.83 0.61 2.29
C ARG A 230 -19.27 0.39 2.75
N THR A 231 -19.46 0.05 4.02
CA THR A 231 -20.79 -0.16 4.60
C THR A 231 -21.63 1.11 4.55
N ILE A 232 -21.03 2.27 4.85
CA ILE A 232 -21.69 3.58 4.78
C ILE A 232 -22.07 3.91 3.33
N THR A 233 -21.16 3.72 2.37
CA THR A 233 -21.41 4.05 0.95
C THR A 233 -22.49 3.20 0.27
N ALA A 234 -22.84 2.05 0.86
CA ALA A 234 -23.88 1.17 0.33
C ALA A 234 -25.31 1.61 0.71
N ILE A 235 -25.45 2.57 1.63
CA ILE A 235 -26.76 3.04 2.10
C ILE A 235 -27.24 4.15 1.16
N LEU A 236 -28.44 4.00 0.61
CA LEU A 236 -29.03 4.95 -0.34
C LEU A 236 -30.00 5.94 0.29
N ASP A 237 -30.56 5.62 1.46
CA ASP A 237 -31.44 6.52 2.20
C ASP A 237 -30.60 7.51 3.04
N PRO A 238 -30.78 8.83 2.87
CA PRO A 238 -29.91 9.82 3.50
C PRO A 238 -30.07 9.86 5.03
N ASP A 239 -31.28 9.64 5.55
CA ASP A 239 -31.55 9.69 6.99
C ASP A 239 -30.99 8.43 7.68
N GLU A 240 -31.17 7.26 7.07
CA GLU A 240 -30.56 6.01 7.54
C GLU A 240 -29.02 6.09 7.46
N LEU A 241 -28.48 6.65 6.38
CA LEU A 241 -27.05 6.80 6.15
C LEU A 241 -26.39 7.64 7.23
N LEU A 242 -26.93 8.84 7.51
CA LEU A 242 -26.39 9.71 8.55
C LEU A 242 -26.48 9.04 9.92
N THR A 243 -27.60 8.37 10.20
CA THR A 243 -27.81 7.67 11.47
C THR A 243 -26.82 6.53 11.66
N ARG A 244 -26.67 5.63 10.68
CA ARG A 244 -25.72 4.52 10.74
C ARG A 244 -24.27 5.00 10.75
N ALA A 245 -23.93 6.02 9.95
CA ALA A 245 -22.58 6.58 9.93
C ALA A 245 -22.16 7.11 11.30
N ALA A 246 -23.01 7.90 11.96
CA ALA A 246 -22.70 8.45 13.27
C ALA A 246 -22.47 7.35 14.34
N HIS A 247 -23.28 6.29 14.33
CA HIS A 247 -23.11 5.16 15.25
C HIS A 247 -21.86 4.34 14.94
N LEU A 248 -21.65 3.92 13.68
CA LEU A 248 -20.49 3.10 13.28
C LEU A 248 -19.16 3.82 13.54
N ILE A 249 -19.10 5.13 13.24
CA ILE A 249 -17.92 5.94 13.51
C ILE A 249 -17.72 6.13 15.01
N GLY A 250 -18.80 6.39 15.76
CA GLY A 250 -18.75 6.50 17.21
C GLY A 250 -18.22 5.23 17.88
N ASP A 251 -18.73 4.07 17.46
CA ASP A 251 -18.34 2.77 18.00
C ASP A 251 -16.89 2.41 17.66
N GLU A 252 -16.43 2.64 16.42
CA GLU A 252 -15.05 2.31 16.01
C GLU A 252 -14.00 3.12 16.78
N PHE A 253 -14.29 4.38 17.11
CA PHE A 253 -13.37 5.26 17.85
C PHE A 253 -13.67 5.34 19.35
N GLU A 254 -14.60 4.54 19.87
CA GLU A 254 -15.05 4.58 21.27
C GLU A 254 -15.47 6.00 21.73
N CYS A 255 -16.06 6.78 20.82
CA CYS A 255 -16.53 8.13 21.10
C CYS A 255 -17.85 8.07 21.87
N TYR A 256 -17.95 8.83 22.95
CA TYR A 256 -19.19 8.84 23.76
C TYR A 256 -20.32 9.64 23.09
N TYR A 257 -19.96 10.55 22.18
CA TYR A 257 -20.89 11.37 21.40
C TYR A 257 -20.31 11.63 20.01
N THR A 258 -21.16 11.45 19.00
CA THR A 258 -20.86 11.69 17.59
C THR A 258 -22.04 12.40 16.96
N ALA A 259 -21.79 13.46 16.20
CA ALA A 259 -22.81 14.27 15.56
C ALA A 259 -22.44 14.63 14.12
N ILE A 260 -23.45 14.73 13.27
CA ILE A 260 -23.30 15.17 11.89
C ILE A 260 -24.16 16.40 11.67
N PHE A 261 -23.51 17.47 11.23
CA PHE A 261 -24.10 18.73 10.82
C PHE A 261 -24.04 18.84 9.31
N LEU A 262 -25.12 19.30 8.69
CA LEU A 262 -25.15 19.65 7.26
C LEU A 262 -25.32 21.15 7.09
N THR A 263 -24.64 21.73 6.11
CA THR A 263 -24.82 23.14 5.77
C THR A 263 -26.15 23.34 5.06
N ASP A 264 -26.82 24.43 5.40
CA ASP A 264 -28.04 24.84 4.71
C ASP A 264 -27.72 25.39 3.30
N PRO A 265 -28.71 25.51 2.40
CA PRO A 265 -28.47 26.03 1.05
C PRO A 265 -27.92 27.46 1.00
N THR A 266 -28.15 28.26 2.04
CA THR A 266 -27.60 29.63 2.13
C THR A 266 -26.13 29.66 2.58
N GLY A 267 -25.64 28.57 3.19
CA GLY A 267 -24.31 28.46 3.76
C GLY A 267 -24.12 29.25 5.06
N GLN A 268 -25.18 29.86 5.60
CA GLN A 268 -25.12 30.63 6.84
C GLN A 268 -25.17 29.72 8.07
N TRP A 269 -25.90 28.61 7.98
CA TRP A 269 -26.17 27.73 9.13
C TRP A 269 -25.71 26.30 8.86
N ALA A 270 -25.15 25.69 9.90
CA ALA A 270 -24.92 24.26 9.97
C ALA A 270 -25.97 23.64 10.90
N GLU A 271 -26.87 22.85 10.34
CA GLU A 271 -27.98 22.22 11.06
C GLU A 271 -27.60 20.82 11.53
N LEU A 272 -27.89 20.50 12.78
CA LEU A 272 -27.68 19.17 13.34
C LEU A 272 -28.69 18.19 12.73
N LYS A 273 -28.21 17.20 11.97
CA LYS A 273 -29.07 16.15 11.40
C LYS A 273 -29.14 14.90 12.27
N VAL A 274 -27.99 14.47 12.78
CA VAL A 274 -27.88 13.26 13.61
C VAL A 274 -26.91 13.51 14.75
N ALA A 275 -27.24 13.01 15.93
CA ALA A 275 -26.33 12.91 17.06
C ALA A 275 -26.62 11.64 17.88
N THR A 276 -25.57 11.02 18.42
CA THR A 276 -25.68 9.81 19.25
C THR A 276 -25.96 10.13 20.72
N GLY A 277 -26.52 9.16 21.44
CA GLY A 277 -26.84 9.28 22.86
C GLY A 277 -28.01 10.20 23.19
N GLU A 278 -28.30 10.34 24.49
CA GLU A 278 -29.47 11.09 24.95
C GLU A 278 -29.34 12.60 24.75
N ALA A 279 -28.10 13.11 24.85
CA ALA A 279 -27.75 14.47 24.47
C ALA A 279 -28.11 14.76 23.01
N GLY A 280 -27.81 13.81 22.12
CA GLY A 280 -28.11 13.93 20.70
C GLY A 280 -29.60 14.00 20.39
N LYS A 281 -30.42 13.21 21.09
CA LYS A 281 -31.89 13.27 20.96
C LYS A 281 -32.42 14.65 21.31
N VAL A 282 -32.02 15.20 22.46
CA VAL A 282 -32.44 16.52 22.93
C VAL A 282 -32.01 17.62 21.95
N LEU A 283 -30.76 17.58 21.47
CA LEU A 283 -30.26 18.58 20.52
C LEU A 283 -30.99 18.52 19.17
N ARG A 284 -31.35 17.31 18.70
CA ARG A 284 -32.09 17.13 17.45
C ARG A 284 -33.55 17.59 17.56
N GLU A 285 -34.24 17.27 18.66
CA GLU A 285 -35.61 17.74 18.91
C GLU A 285 -35.71 19.26 18.94
N ASN A 286 -34.67 19.92 19.44
CA ASN A 286 -34.56 21.38 19.48
C ASN A 286 -34.08 22.01 18.15
N LYS A 287 -33.92 21.23 17.08
CA LYS A 287 -33.43 21.69 15.76
C LYS A 287 -32.14 22.51 15.88
N HIS A 288 -31.19 22.01 16.65
CA HIS A 288 -29.96 22.73 16.93
C HIS A 288 -29.23 23.13 15.63
N HIS A 289 -28.86 24.40 15.53
CA HIS A 289 -28.11 24.94 14.40
C HIS A 289 -26.99 25.87 14.88
N VAL A 290 -25.91 25.93 14.11
CA VAL A 290 -24.70 26.69 14.43
C VAL A 290 -24.41 27.66 13.29
N ASP A 291 -24.09 28.91 13.61
CA ASP A 291 -23.67 29.90 12.62
C ASP A 291 -22.29 29.53 12.07
N VAL A 292 -22.18 29.37 10.75
CA VAL A 292 -20.93 29.03 10.05
C VAL A 292 -19.92 30.18 10.13
N ASN A 293 -20.39 31.42 10.15
CA ASN A 293 -19.53 32.60 10.28
C ASN A 293 -19.17 32.92 11.72
N GLY A 294 -19.87 32.30 12.68
CA GLY A 294 -19.61 32.43 14.11
C GLY A 294 -18.27 31.84 14.56
N ASN A 295 -18.01 32.00 15.86
CA ASN A 295 -16.81 31.51 16.53
C ASN A 295 -17.07 30.13 17.17
N SER A 296 -17.47 29.16 16.36
CA SER A 296 -17.66 27.77 16.76
C SER A 296 -16.62 26.85 16.10
N ALA A 297 -16.33 25.70 16.71
CA ALA A 297 -15.45 24.69 16.11
C ALA A 297 -16.03 24.21 14.76
N ILE A 298 -17.33 23.97 14.70
CA ILE A 298 -18.06 23.56 13.48
C ILE A 298 -17.96 24.61 12.37
N GLY A 299 -18.24 25.88 12.66
CA GLY A 299 -18.13 26.97 11.68
C GLY A 299 -16.70 27.18 11.19
N THR A 300 -15.72 27.06 12.10
CA THR A 300 -14.29 27.15 11.76
C THR A 300 -13.88 26.04 10.81
N VAL A 301 -14.29 24.81 11.06
CA VAL A 301 -13.97 23.65 10.20
C VAL A 301 -14.62 23.79 8.83
N ILE A 302 -15.88 24.23 8.77
CA ILE A 302 -16.58 24.43 7.49
C ILE A 302 -15.88 25.51 6.64
N ARG A 303 -15.46 26.61 7.28
CA ARG A 303 -14.79 27.74 6.60
C ARG A 303 -13.34 27.43 6.20
N THR A 304 -12.59 26.76 7.07
CA THR A 304 -11.16 26.48 6.84
C THR A 304 -10.91 25.20 6.06
N ARG A 305 -11.90 24.30 6.02
CA ARG A 305 -11.81 22.97 5.39
C ARG A 305 -10.74 22.08 6.01
N GLN A 306 -10.34 22.38 7.24
CA GLN A 306 -9.34 21.64 8.00
C GLN A 306 -9.97 21.11 9.28
N ALA A 307 -9.52 19.94 9.72
CA ALA A 307 -9.92 19.38 10.99
C ALA A 307 -9.53 20.31 12.15
N TYR A 308 -10.41 20.44 13.14
CA TYR A 308 -10.15 21.17 14.37
C TYR A 308 -10.13 20.18 15.53
N ILE A 309 -9.02 20.15 16.28
CA ILE A 309 -8.82 19.22 17.39
C ILE A 309 -8.68 20.02 18.68
N VAL A 310 -9.45 19.63 19.69
CA VAL A 310 -9.40 20.12 21.07
C VAL A 310 -8.86 18.98 21.94
N PRO A 311 -7.57 19.01 22.33
CA PRO A 311 -6.93 17.92 23.07
C PRO A 311 -7.44 17.81 24.51
N ASP A 312 -7.69 18.94 25.18
CA ASP A 312 -8.34 19.01 26.49
C ASP A 312 -9.22 20.26 26.61
N THR A 313 -10.54 20.07 26.67
CA THR A 313 -11.53 21.15 26.79
C THR A 313 -11.33 21.98 28.05
N LYS A 314 -10.76 21.41 29.12
CA LYS A 314 -10.50 22.14 30.36
C LYS A 314 -9.30 23.08 30.27
N GLN A 315 -8.31 22.76 29.43
CA GLN A 315 -7.11 23.58 29.26
C GLN A 315 -7.31 24.69 28.22
N GLU A 316 -8.03 24.40 27.13
CA GLU A 316 -8.28 25.38 26.05
C GLU A 316 -9.12 26.58 26.52
N THR A 317 -9.98 26.35 27.52
CA THR A 317 -10.76 27.41 28.21
C THR A 317 -9.85 28.43 28.93
N SER A 318 -8.59 28.10 29.22
CA SER A 318 -7.67 28.96 29.99
C SER A 318 -6.80 29.89 29.14
N GLN A 319 -6.75 29.72 27.81
CA GLN A 319 -5.90 30.54 26.92
C GLN A 319 -6.67 31.32 25.83
N SER A 320 -7.94 30.99 25.58
CA SER A 320 -8.77 31.64 24.56
C SER A 320 -9.83 32.57 25.20
N GLU A 321 -9.40 33.51 26.03
CA GLU A 321 -10.29 34.50 26.68
C GLU A 321 -10.95 35.51 25.70
N SER A 322 -10.76 35.37 24.38
CA SER A 322 -11.31 36.36 23.42
C SER A 322 -11.81 35.84 22.06
N ARG A 323 -11.83 34.53 21.78
CA ARG A 323 -12.09 34.07 20.39
C ARG A 323 -13.00 32.87 20.15
N ILE A 324 -13.62 32.27 21.16
CA ILE A 324 -14.60 31.20 20.94
C ILE A 324 -15.81 31.44 21.85
N GLU A 325 -16.97 31.77 21.28
CA GLU A 325 -18.19 31.86 22.09
C GLU A 325 -18.57 30.45 22.55
N PRO A 326 -18.87 30.25 23.85
CA PRO A 326 -19.33 28.96 24.34
C PRO A 326 -20.65 28.60 23.64
N TYR A 327 -20.82 27.31 23.37
CA TYR A 327 -22.02 26.73 22.76
C TYR A 327 -23.29 27.37 23.36
N THR A 328 -24.21 27.73 22.46
CA THR A 328 -25.63 28.05 22.68
C THR A 328 -26.00 29.43 23.25
N ARG A 329 -26.48 30.30 22.35
CA ARG A 329 -27.62 31.18 22.66
C ARG A 329 -28.88 30.29 22.69
N PHE A 330 -29.20 29.70 23.84
CA PHE A 330 -30.47 29.02 24.08
C PHE A 330 -31.62 30.03 23.93
N SER A 331 -32.57 29.79 23.03
CA SER A 331 -33.87 30.48 23.03
C SER A 331 -34.96 29.47 23.36
N TRP A 332 -35.67 29.71 24.49
CA TRP A 332 -36.82 28.92 24.91
C TRP A 332 -38.04 29.85 24.87
N HIS A 333 -39.04 29.55 24.02
CA HIS A 333 -40.33 30.26 23.95
C HIS A 333 -40.25 31.81 23.86
N GLY A 334 -39.26 32.38 23.16
CA GLY A 334 -39.12 33.83 23.03
C GLY A 334 -38.58 34.55 24.28
N ILE A 335 -38.08 33.81 25.27
CA ILE A 335 -37.38 34.36 26.43
C ILE A 335 -35.88 34.10 26.25
N SER A 336 -35.13 35.17 26.01
CA SER A 336 -33.66 35.16 26.06
C SER A 336 -33.22 35.09 27.52
N ILE A 337 -32.80 33.91 27.97
CA ILE A 337 -32.20 33.74 29.29
C ILE A 337 -30.68 33.91 29.13
N SER A 338 -30.18 35.13 29.33
CA SER A 338 -28.75 35.33 29.62
C SER A 338 -28.51 34.89 31.07
N THR A 339 -28.29 33.60 31.29
CA THR A 339 -27.83 33.15 32.60
C THR A 339 -26.32 33.23 32.64
N GLN A 340 -25.84 34.07 33.54
CA GLN A 340 -24.45 34.29 33.89
C GLN A 340 -23.92 33.04 34.63
N PHE A 341 -23.80 31.91 33.95
CA PHE A 341 -23.13 30.72 34.49
C PHE A 341 -21.65 30.80 34.11
N GLY A 342 -20.83 31.21 35.08
CA GLY A 342 -19.40 30.95 35.00
C GLY A 342 -19.15 29.44 34.98
N ARG A 343 -18.21 29.01 34.11
CA ARG A 343 -17.61 27.67 33.98
C ARG A 343 -18.30 26.69 33.00
N SER A 344 -17.79 26.68 31.77
CA SER A 344 -17.31 25.53 30.95
C SER A 344 -17.90 24.11 31.12
N GLU A 345 -19.16 23.92 31.45
CA GLU A 345 -19.80 22.60 31.41
C GLU A 345 -21.05 22.68 30.53
N ASN A 346 -20.99 22.09 29.33
CA ASN A 346 -22.19 21.86 28.54
C ASN A 346 -23.05 20.82 29.30
N PRO A 347 -24.24 21.19 29.82
CA PRO A 347 -25.02 20.30 30.68
C PRO A 347 -25.46 19.01 29.96
N LEU A 348 -25.55 19.04 28.63
CA LEU A 348 -25.89 17.89 27.81
C LEU A 348 -24.67 17.00 27.52
N LEU A 349 -23.46 17.54 27.63
CA LEU A 349 -22.21 16.86 27.30
C LEU A 349 -21.16 17.00 28.42
N PRO A 350 -21.49 16.66 29.68
CA PRO A 350 -20.66 16.99 30.86
C PRO A 350 -19.34 16.22 30.89
N TYR A 351 -19.24 15.12 30.15
CA TYR A 351 -18.06 14.27 30.13
C TYR A 351 -17.06 14.62 29.02
N THR A 352 -17.28 15.66 28.20
CA THR A 352 -16.31 16.01 27.14
C THR A 352 -14.97 16.41 27.75
N ARG A 353 -13.92 15.62 27.47
CA ARG A 353 -12.53 15.97 27.77
C ARG A 353 -11.74 16.30 26.52
N SER A 354 -11.94 15.61 25.41
CA SER A 354 -11.35 15.99 24.12
C SER A 354 -12.42 15.96 23.02
N GLN A 355 -12.22 16.75 21.97
CA GLN A 355 -13.14 16.86 20.84
C GLN A 355 -12.37 16.95 19.53
N ILE A 356 -12.95 16.42 18.46
CA ILE A 356 -12.52 16.67 17.09
C ILE A 356 -13.72 17.00 16.24
N VAL A 357 -13.54 17.97 15.34
CA VAL A 357 -14.51 18.29 14.30
C VAL A 357 -13.80 18.20 12.96
N VAL A 358 -14.36 17.42 12.04
CA VAL A 358 -13.81 17.20 10.69
C VAL A 358 -14.83 17.60 9.62
N PRO A 359 -14.41 18.26 8.52
CA PRO A 359 -15.32 18.70 7.47
C PRO A 359 -15.78 17.51 6.61
N LEU A 360 -17.05 17.55 6.20
CA LEU A 360 -17.61 16.67 5.17
C LEU A 360 -17.41 17.32 3.81
N ILE A 361 -16.48 16.80 3.00
CA ILE A 361 -16.05 17.43 1.76
C ILE A 361 -16.41 16.56 0.54
N ILE A 362 -17.02 17.18 -0.47
CA ILE A 362 -17.27 16.60 -1.80
C ILE A 362 -16.62 17.49 -2.84
N GLY A 363 -15.55 17.01 -3.48
CA GLY A 363 -14.74 17.82 -4.40
C GLY A 363 -14.31 19.13 -3.73
N ASP A 364 -14.71 20.25 -4.31
CA ASP A 364 -14.40 21.59 -3.80
C ASP A 364 -15.47 22.18 -2.87
N ARG A 365 -16.48 21.42 -2.45
CA ARG A 365 -17.56 21.90 -1.57
C ARG A 365 -17.52 21.23 -0.19
N VAL A 366 -17.69 22.02 0.88
CA VAL A 366 -17.96 21.49 2.22
C VAL A 366 -19.48 21.43 2.42
N VAL A 367 -20.02 20.24 2.65
CA VAL A 367 -21.46 20.00 2.83
C VAL A 367 -21.86 19.91 4.30
N GLY A 368 -20.91 19.95 5.21
CA GLY A 368 -21.17 19.78 6.63
C GLY A 368 -19.94 19.52 7.47
N ALA A 369 -20.15 19.06 8.69
CA ALA A 369 -19.11 18.66 9.61
C ALA A 369 -19.53 17.42 10.42
N LEU A 370 -18.57 16.56 10.71
CA LEU A 370 -18.69 15.45 11.64
C LEU A 370 -17.94 15.83 12.92
N GLU A 371 -18.63 15.76 14.04
CA GLU A 371 -18.14 16.11 15.36
C GLU A 371 -18.10 14.85 16.24
N MET A 372 -17.00 14.67 16.98
CA MET A 372 -16.80 13.54 17.88
C MET A 372 -16.20 14.00 19.20
N HIS A 373 -16.72 13.46 20.30
CA HIS A 373 -16.29 13.80 21.65
C HIS A 373 -15.86 12.54 22.41
N SER A 374 -14.81 12.68 23.21
CA SER A 374 -14.30 11.64 24.10
C SER A 374 -14.27 12.12 25.55
N SER A 375 -14.46 11.17 26.47
CA SER A 375 -14.32 11.40 27.91
C SER A 375 -12.87 11.30 28.41
N LYS A 376 -11.94 10.92 27.52
CA LYS A 376 -10.50 10.87 27.79
C LYS A 376 -9.81 12.09 27.18
N GLU A 377 -8.84 12.66 27.88
CA GLU A 377 -7.98 13.73 27.35
C GLU A 377 -7.09 13.19 26.22
N ASN A 378 -6.72 14.05 25.26
CA ASN A 378 -5.79 13.74 24.18
C ASN A 378 -6.17 12.49 23.36
N THR A 379 -7.46 12.14 23.27
CA THR A 379 -7.92 11.00 22.47
C THR A 379 -7.65 11.23 20.99
N PHE A 380 -7.86 12.46 20.53
CA PHE A 380 -7.69 12.84 19.14
C PHE A 380 -6.31 13.48 18.96
N SER A 381 -5.50 12.88 18.09
CA SER A 381 -4.15 13.35 17.77
C SER A 381 -4.09 13.95 16.36
N GLN A 382 -3.20 14.91 16.15
CA GLN A 382 -2.95 15.44 14.80
C GLN A 382 -2.40 14.36 13.85
N GLN A 383 -1.71 13.35 14.38
CA GLN A 383 -1.15 12.25 13.60
C GLN A 383 -2.23 11.33 13.01
N ASP A 384 -3.41 11.29 13.63
CA ASP A 384 -4.54 10.49 13.17
C ASP A 384 -5.64 11.32 12.48
N ALA A 385 -5.42 12.63 12.30
CA ALA A 385 -6.34 13.54 11.62
C ALA A 385 -6.78 13.02 10.24
N ASP A 386 -5.85 12.45 9.47
CA ASP A 386 -6.13 11.86 8.16
C ASP A 386 -7.10 10.67 8.26
N THR A 387 -7.03 9.88 9.33
CA THR A 387 -7.92 8.74 9.54
C THR A 387 -9.35 9.22 9.75
N TYR A 388 -9.55 10.24 10.59
CA TYR A 388 -10.86 10.85 10.83
C TYR A 388 -11.41 11.55 9.58
N GLN A 389 -10.56 12.29 8.87
CA GLN A 389 -10.92 12.94 7.61
C GLN A 389 -11.34 11.93 6.55
N ASN A 390 -10.66 10.78 6.46
CA ASN A 390 -11.03 9.73 5.52
C ASN A 390 -12.42 9.18 5.80
N MET A 391 -12.81 8.97 7.07
CA MET A 391 -14.18 8.55 7.39
C MET A 391 -15.20 9.63 7.05
N ALA A 392 -14.91 10.89 7.37
CA ALA A 392 -15.74 12.04 7.01
C ALA A 392 -15.96 12.13 5.48
N ASN A 393 -14.91 11.90 4.69
CA ASN A 393 -14.99 11.87 3.23
C ASN A 393 -15.90 10.75 2.73
N GLN A 394 -15.84 9.55 3.33
CA GLN A 394 -16.73 8.44 2.96
C GLN A 394 -18.20 8.78 3.24
N VAL A 395 -18.50 9.42 4.38
CA VAL A 395 -19.86 9.90 4.70
C VAL A 395 -20.32 10.94 3.69
N ALA A 396 -19.45 11.90 3.34
CA ALA A 396 -19.78 12.96 2.39
C ALA A 396 -20.07 12.40 0.99
N ILE A 397 -19.23 11.48 0.49
CA ILE A 397 -19.43 10.80 -0.80
C ILE A 397 -20.74 10.00 -0.80
N ALA A 398 -21.00 9.26 0.27
CA ALA A 398 -22.21 8.45 0.39
C ALA A 398 -23.48 9.32 0.39
N LEU A 399 -23.43 10.47 1.08
CA LEU A 399 -24.52 11.46 1.08
C LEU A 399 -24.77 12.03 -0.33
N GLU A 400 -23.71 12.35 -1.09
CA GLU A 400 -23.85 12.82 -2.47
C GLU A 400 -24.46 11.73 -3.37
N ASN A 401 -24.04 10.48 -3.22
CA ASN A 401 -24.61 9.35 -3.96
C ASN A 401 -26.11 9.18 -3.67
N SER A 402 -26.49 9.26 -2.39
CA SER A 402 -27.90 9.21 -1.97
C SER A 402 -28.73 10.34 -2.59
N ARG A 403 -28.20 11.58 -2.58
CA ARG A 403 -28.83 12.75 -3.20
C ARG A 403 -29.01 12.55 -4.71
N LEU A 404 -27.95 12.15 -5.41
CA LEU A 404 -27.96 11.92 -6.86
C LEU A 404 -28.93 10.80 -7.24
N PHE A 405 -28.99 9.73 -6.45
CA PHE A 405 -29.92 8.64 -6.67
C PHE A 405 -31.38 9.09 -6.52
N THR A 406 -31.68 9.86 -5.47
CA THR A 406 -33.02 10.41 -5.22
C THR A 406 -33.44 11.36 -6.35
N GLU A 407 -32.53 12.22 -6.79
CA GLU A 407 -32.74 13.16 -7.91
C GLU A 407 -33.00 12.41 -9.22
N ALA A 408 -32.22 11.37 -9.52
CA ALA A 408 -32.44 10.53 -10.70
C ALA A 408 -33.79 9.81 -10.67
N GLN A 409 -34.17 9.24 -9.52
CA GLN A 409 -35.49 8.61 -9.37
C GLN A 409 -36.63 9.61 -9.55
N GLN A 410 -36.47 10.82 -9.02
CA GLN A 410 -37.46 11.88 -9.17
C GLN A 410 -37.60 12.30 -10.64
N SER A 411 -36.48 12.50 -11.34
CA SER A 411 -36.47 12.83 -12.77
C SER A 411 -37.16 11.75 -13.61
N ILE A 412 -36.93 10.47 -13.32
CA ILE A 412 -37.62 9.35 -14.00
C ILE A 412 -39.12 9.39 -13.74
N ARG A 413 -39.55 9.64 -12.48
CA ARG A 413 -40.98 9.76 -12.15
C ARG A 413 -41.64 10.92 -12.88
N GLU A 414 -41.00 12.09 -12.90
CA GLU A 414 -41.50 13.28 -13.59
C GLU A 414 -41.60 13.06 -15.11
N MET A 415 -40.58 12.44 -15.71
CA MET A 415 -40.60 12.10 -17.13
C MET A 415 -41.72 11.10 -17.47
N SER A 416 -41.91 10.08 -16.62
CA SER A 416 -42.98 9.08 -16.81
C SER A 416 -44.36 9.72 -16.71
N ALA A 417 -44.59 10.57 -15.70
CA ALA A 417 -45.85 11.28 -15.52
C ALA A 417 -46.15 12.22 -16.69
N THR A 418 -45.14 12.97 -17.16
CA THR A 418 -45.27 13.87 -18.33
C THR A 418 -45.61 13.08 -19.60
N GLN A 419 -44.97 11.93 -19.81
CA GLN A 419 -45.25 11.06 -20.96
C GLN A 419 -46.68 10.52 -20.93
N GLN A 420 -47.16 10.09 -19.76
CA GLN A 420 -48.53 9.61 -19.60
C GLN A 420 -49.55 10.71 -19.89
N GLN A 421 -49.34 11.91 -19.34
CA GLN A 421 -50.19 13.07 -19.61
C GLN A 421 -50.21 13.44 -21.11
N TYR A 422 -49.04 13.43 -21.75
CA TYR A 422 -48.93 13.70 -23.19
C TYR A 422 -49.72 12.68 -24.02
N LEU A 423 -49.56 11.38 -23.76
CA LEU A 423 -50.31 10.34 -24.48
C LEU A 423 -51.82 10.48 -24.26
N GLN A 424 -52.26 10.69 -23.03
CA GLN A 424 -53.68 10.85 -22.73
C GLN A 424 -54.27 12.09 -23.41
N GLY A 425 -53.60 13.24 -23.34
CA GLY A 425 -54.05 14.48 -23.98
C GLY A 425 -54.10 14.36 -25.51
N MET A 426 -53.11 13.69 -26.11
CA MET A 426 -53.09 13.42 -27.56
C MET A 426 -54.30 12.58 -28.01
N TRP A 427 -54.57 11.46 -27.33
CA TRP A 427 -55.69 10.58 -27.69
C TRP A 427 -57.06 11.22 -27.39
N LEU A 428 -57.19 11.99 -26.30
CA LEU A 428 -58.41 12.76 -26.02
C LEU A 428 -58.69 13.80 -27.11
N SER A 429 -57.68 14.56 -27.54
CA SER A 429 -57.83 15.55 -28.62
C SER A 429 -58.26 14.90 -29.94
N LEU A 430 -57.74 13.71 -30.25
CA LEU A 430 -58.18 12.97 -31.44
C LEU A 430 -59.65 12.53 -31.31
N ALA A 431 -60.05 12.00 -30.15
CA ALA A 431 -61.43 11.58 -29.89
C ALA A 431 -62.43 12.76 -29.87
N GLU A 432 -61.99 13.96 -29.52
CA GLU A 432 -62.84 15.17 -29.61
C GLU A 432 -63.04 15.64 -31.05
N ASN A 433 -62.00 15.53 -31.89
CA ASN A 433 -62.05 16.02 -33.28
C ASN A 433 -62.63 15.00 -34.27
N GLN A 434 -62.62 13.72 -33.94
CA GLN A 434 -63.08 12.64 -34.80
C GLN A 434 -63.89 11.62 -34.00
N ASN A 435 -65.04 11.21 -34.54
CA ASN A 435 -65.87 10.20 -33.90
C ASN A 435 -65.36 8.79 -34.25
N PHE A 436 -64.69 8.14 -33.29
CA PHE A 436 -64.14 6.77 -33.45
C PHE A 436 -65.05 5.69 -32.85
N GLU A 437 -66.35 5.82 -33.06
CA GLU A 437 -67.32 4.79 -32.67
C GLU A 437 -67.67 3.89 -33.85
N TYR A 438 -67.28 2.61 -33.77
CA TYR A 438 -67.59 1.61 -34.77
C TYR A 438 -68.33 0.45 -34.12
N THR A 439 -69.60 0.27 -34.49
CA THR A 439 -70.46 -0.80 -33.96
C THR A 439 -70.77 -1.81 -35.06
N LEU A 440 -70.66 -3.10 -34.75
CA LEU A 440 -71.05 -4.19 -35.63
C LEU A 440 -71.96 -5.17 -34.89
N GLY A 441 -73.15 -5.41 -35.42
CA GLY A 441 -74.15 -6.29 -34.82
C GLY A 441 -75.29 -5.55 -34.13
N ASN A 442 -76.27 -6.30 -33.59
CA ASN A 442 -77.39 -5.73 -32.85
C ASN A 442 -77.08 -5.82 -31.35
N THR A 443 -77.05 -4.68 -30.66
CA THR A 443 -76.76 -4.59 -29.21
C THR A 443 -77.92 -5.03 -28.33
N ASP A 444 -79.13 -5.16 -28.90
CA ASP A 444 -80.33 -5.66 -28.23
C ASP A 444 -80.35 -7.21 -28.21
N LEU A 445 -79.42 -7.81 -27.47
CA LEU A 445 -79.47 -9.24 -27.14
C LEU A 445 -80.18 -9.41 -25.80
N ASP A 446 -81.47 -9.78 -25.84
CA ASP A 446 -82.26 -10.09 -24.65
C ASP A 446 -81.61 -11.28 -23.90
N GLY A 447 -80.89 -10.99 -22.81
CA GLY A 447 -80.18 -11.98 -21.98
C GLY A 447 -78.72 -12.30 -22.35
N GLY A 448 -78.07 -11.52 -23.24
CA GLY A 448 -76.66 -11.73 -23.58
C GLY A 448 -75.66 -11.27 -22.50
N GLN A 449 -74.47 -11.90 -22.43
CA GLN A 449 -73.36 -11.43 -21.61
C GLN A 449 -72.47 -10.44 -22.40
N GLU A 450 -72.36 -9.22 -21.87
CA GLU A 450 -71.46 -8.18 -22.37
C GLU A 450 -70.10 -8.27 -21.65
N ILE A 451 -69.03 -8.08 -22.41
CA ILE A 451 -67.67 -7.91 -21.88
C ILE A 451 -67.05 -6.65 -22.47
N ASP A 452 -66.54 -5.81 -21.58
CA ASP A 452 -65.77 -4.62 -21.91
C ASP A 452 -64.28 -4.95 -21.78
N ILE A 453 -63.53 -4.75 -22.87
CA ILE A 453 -62.08 -4.97 -22.90
C ILE A 453 -61.37 -3.65 -23.21
N PRO A 454 -60.56 -3.11 -22.28
CA PRO A 454 -59.87 -1.85 -22.50
C PRO A 454 -58.76 -2.00 -23.54
N LEU A 455 -58.64 -1.01 -24.43
CA LEU A 455 -57.47 -0.84 -25.29
C LEU A 455 -56.38 -0.16 -24.48
N ILE A 456 -55.37 -0.92 -24.06
CA ILE A 456 -54.28 -0.41 -23.23
C ILE A 456 -53.03 -0.22 -24.08
N LEU A 457 -52.51 1.01 -24.11
CA LEU A 457 -51.23 1.35 -24.73
C LEU A 457 -50.29 1.90 -23.64
N ARG A 458 -49.20 1.18 -23.34
CA ARG A 458 -48.20 1.58 -22.32
C ARG A 458 -48.86 1.95 -20.98
N ASP A 459 -49.72 1.06 -20.49
CA ASP A 459 -50.49 1.19 -19.24
C ASP A 459 -51.53 2.33 -19.22
N GLN A 460 -51.89 2.88 -20.39
CA GLN A 460 -52.94 3.89 -20.52
C GLN A 460 -54.11 3.35 -21.34
N ILE A 461 -55.33 3.56 -20.86
CA ILE A 461 -56.55 3.19 -21.59
C ILE A 461 -56.80 4.25 -22.66
N ILE A 462 -56.66 3.87 -23.93
CA ILE A 462 -56.90 4.75 -25.09
C ILE A 462 -58.28 4.56 -25.72
N GLY A 463 -59.01 3.53 -25.29
CA GLY A 463 -60.34 3.20 -25.79
C GLY A 463 -60.87 1.90 -25.17
N GLN A 464 -62.01 1.43 -25.67
CA GLN A 464 -62.65 0.20 -25.19
C GLN A 464 -63.23 -0.59 -26.36
N ILE A 465 -63.19 -1.92 -26.25
CA ILE A 465 -63.91 -2.84 -27.13
C ILE A 465 -65.05 -3.45 -26.33
N LYS A 466 -66.28 -3.26 -26.81
CA LYS A 466 -67.47 -3.89 -26.24
C LYS A 466 -67.88 -5.08 -27.07
N LEU A 467 -68.07 -6.22 -26.44
CA LEU A 467 -68.50 -7.45 -27.09
C LEU A 467 -69.67 -8.06 -26.34
N ALA A 468 -70.73 -8.38 -27.07
CA ALA A 468 -71.90 -9.06 -26.52
C ALA A 468 -72.06 -10.43 -27.19
N ASN A 469 -72.39 -11.44 -26.39
CA ASN A 469 -72.67 -12.78 -26.88
C ASN A 469 -73.88 -13.39 -26.16
N SER A 470 -74.59 -14.32 -26.83
CA SER A 470 -75.73 -15.04 -26.24
C SER A 470 -75.31 -16.16 -25.28
N GLU A 471 -74.06 -16.61 -25.34
CA GLU A 471 -73.47 -17.63 -24.45
C GLU A 471 -72.38 -17.04 -23.55
N GLU A 472 -72.08 -17.68 -22.42
CA GLU A 472 -71.02 -17.23 -21.50
C GLU A 472 -69.62 -17.28 -22.15
N TRP A 473 -68.83 -16.25 -21.89
CA TRP A 473 -67.45 -16.15 -22.39
C TRP A 473 -66.52 -17.12 -21.67
N THR A 474 -65.95 -18.06 -22.43
CA THR A 474 -64.94 -18.98 -21.91
C THR A 474 -63.63 -18.25 -21.57
N PRO A 475 -62.81 -18.74 -20.60
CA PRO A 475 -61.53 -18.14 -20.26
C PRO A 475 -60.57 -18.03 -21.45
N GLU A 476 -60.57 -19.01 -22.36
CA GLU A 476 -59.75 -19.03 -23.56
C GLU A 476 -60.16 -17.93 -24.55
N GLN A 477 -61.48 -17.72 -24.71
CA GLN A 477 -62.01 -16.62 -25.53
C GLN A 477 -61.65 -15.26 -24.94
N LYS A 478 -61.82 -15.07 -23.63
CA LYS A 478 -61.43 -13.82 -22.96
C LYS A 478 -59.96 -13.49 -23.21
N LYS A 479 -59.07 -14.46 -23.02
CA LYS A 479 -57.63 -14.30 -23.24
C LYS A 479 -57.28 -14.00 -24.71
N LEU A 480 -57.99 -14.61 -25.66
CA LEU A 480 -57.81 -14.31 -27.08
C LEU A 480 -58.24 -12.87 -27.39
N ILE A 481 -59.38 -12.41 -26.87
CA ILE A 481 -59.87 -11.06 -27.10
C ILE A 481 -58.93 -10.03 -26.45
N GLU A 482 -58.44 -10.28 -25.23
CA GLU A 482 -57.42 -9.43 -24.58
C GLU A 482 -56.15 -9.31 -25.46
N SER A 483 -55.69 -10.42 -26.06
CA SER A 483 -54.55 -10.39 -26.98
C SER A 483 -54.84 -9.59 -28.26
N ILE A 484 -56.08 -9.66 -28.78
CA ILE A 484 -56.50 -8.89 -29.95
C ILE A 484 -56.60 -7.40 -29.60
N ALA A 485 -57.15 -7.07 -28.43
CA ALA A 485 -57.23 -5.70 -27.93
C ALA A 485 -55.82 -5.08 -27.77
N ALA A 486 -54.86 -5.84 -27.25
CA ALA A 486 -53.46 -5.40 -27.16
C ALA A 486 -52.82 -5.16 -28.54
N GLN A 487 -53.07 -6.05 -29.53
CA GLN A 487 -52.59 -5.84 -30.90
C GLN A 487 -53.28 -4.66 -31.59
N ALA A 488 -54.58 -4.46 -31.36
CA ALA A 488 -55.35 -3.35 -31.90
C ALA A 488 -54.83 -2.01 -31.36
N ALA A 489 -54.55 -1.91 -30.06
CA ALA A 489 -53.99 -0.70 -29.45
C ALA A 489 -52.62 -0.33 -30.08
N LEU A 490 -51.75 -1.32 -30.34
CA LEU A 490 -50.48 -1.09 -31.03
C LEU A 490 -50.65 -0.68 -32.49
N ALA A 491 -51.60 -1.32 -33.21
CA ALA A 491 -51.89 -0.99 -34.59
C ALA A 491 -52.45 0.43 -34.74
N LEU A 492 -53.32 0.86 -33.81
CA LEU A 492 -53.85 2.21 -33.75
C LEU A 492 -52.74 3.25 -33.53
N GLU A 493 -51.80 2.99 -32.61
CA GLU A 493 -50.65 3.89 -32.42
C GLU A 493 -49.77 3.96 -33.68
N ASN A 494 -49.50 2.83 -34.33
CA ASN A 494 -48.72 2.83 -35.58
C ASN A 494 -49.44 3.59 -36.70
N ALA A 495 -50.75 3.39 -36.86
CA ALA A 495 -51.55 4.09 -37.86
C ALA A 495 -51.53 5.61 -37.60
N ARG A 496 -51.73 6.01 -36.35
CA ARG A 496 -51.64 7.41 -35.91
C ARG A 496 -50.27 8.02 -36.21
N LEU A 497 -49.18 7.32 -35.89
CA LEU A 497 -47.81 7.79 -36.16
C LEU A 497 -47.55 7.96 -37.66
N VAL A 498 -48.07 7.06 -38.48
CA VAL A 498 -47.96 7.17 -39.95
C VAL A 498 -48.78 8.36 -40.46
N GLU A 499 -50.01 8.54 -39.98
CA GLU A 499 -50.87 9.66 -40.36
C GLU A 499 -50.25 11.02 -39.97
N ASP A 500 -49.71 11.13 -38.76
CA ASP A 500 -49.03 12.33 -38.28
C ASP A 500 -47.78 12.63 -39.13
N SER A 501 -46.97 11.60 -39.41
CA SER A 501 -45.80 11.73 -40.29
C SER A 501 -46.19 12.16 -41.72
N GLN A 502 -47.27 11.62 -42.27
CA GLN A 502 -47.79 12.00 -43.58
C GLN A 502 -48.30 13.44 -43.60
N SER A 503 -49.03 13.87 -42.58
CA SER A 503 -49.51 15.26 -42.43
C SER A 503 -48.34 16.24 -42.37
N VAL A 504 -47.31 15.95 -41.56
CA VAL A 504 -46.09 16.78 -41.48
C VAL A 504 -45.38 16.84 -42.83
N ALA A 505 -45.13 15.70 -43.46
CA ALA A 505 -44.46 15.65 -44.77
C ALA A 505 -45.25 16.38 -45.86
N MET A 506 -46.59 16.30 -45.84
CA MET A 506 -47.45 17.02 -46.78
C MET A 506 -47.34 18.53 -46.57
N ARG A 507 -47.36 19.01 -45.32
CA ARG A 507 -47.19 20.44 -45.00
C ARG A 507 -45.83 20.96 -45.44
N GLU A 508 -44.75 20.23 -45.16
CA GLU A 508 -43.39 20.61 -45.59
C GLU A 508 -43.27 20.65 -47.12
N ARG A 509 -43.84 19.67 -47.82
CA ARG A 509 -43.85 19.63 -49.28
C ARG A 509 -44.60 20.82 -49.87
N LEU A 510 -45.78 21.15 -49.34
CA LEU A 510 -46.55 22.33 -49.77
C LEU A 510 -45.75 23.62 -49.55
N ALA A 511 -45.15 23.79 -48.36
CA ALA A 511 -44.32 24.95 -48.06
C ALA A 511 -43.11 25.05 -49.01
N SER A 512 -42.45 23.92 -49.30
CA SER A 512 -41.31 23.87 -50.23
C SER A 512 -41.73 24.21 -51.66
N GLU A 513 -42.87 23.70 -52.13
CA GLU A 513 -43.40 23.98 -53.47
C GLU A 513 -43.74 25.46 -53.66
N ILE A 514 -44.45 26.06 -52.68
CA ILE A 514 -44.77 27.49 -52.68
C ILE A 514 -43.46 28.30 -52.71
N THR A 515 -42.51 27.98 -51.83
CA THR A 515 -41.22 28.66 -51.75
C THR A 515 -40.46 28.57 -53.07
N ALA A 516 -40.43 27.40 -53.73
CA ALA A 516 -39.76 27.21 -55.01
C ALA A 516 -40.39 28.07 -56.12
N LYS A 517 -41.72 28.18 -56.18
CA LYS A 517 -42.42 29.06 -57.15
C LYS A 517 -42.13 30.54 -56.90
N ILE A 518 -42.03 30.94 -55.63
CA ILE A 518 -41.64 32.31 -55.24
C ILE A 518 -40.22 32.60 -55.73
N TRP A 519 -39.24 31.73 -55.46
CA TRP A 519 -37.85 31.92 -55.90
C TRP A 519 -37.62 31.81 -57.41
N ALA A 520 -38.49 31.11 -58.15
CA ALA A 520 -38.41 31.02 -59.60
C ALA A 520 -38.85 32.31 -60.32
N SER A 521 -39.43 33.27 -59.60
CA SER A 521 -39.87 34.56 -60.14
C SER A 521 -38.71 35.55 -60.25
N ALA A 522 -38.52 36.17 -61.42
CA ALA A 522 -37.31 36.93 -61.76
C ALA A 522 -37.31 38.42 -61.37
N THR A 523 -38.46 38.97 -60.94
CA THR A 523 -38.60 40.40 -60.56
C THR A 523 -39.40 40.55 -59.27
N MET A 524 -39.15 41.64 -58.52
CA MET A 524 -39.82 41.93 -57.25
C MET A 524 -41.35 41.89 -57.36
N ASP A 525 -41.93 42.53 -58.38
CA ASP A 525 -43.38 42.52 -58.61
C ASP A 525 -43.91 41.10 -58.86
N SER A 526 -43.17 40.27 -59.60
CA SER A 526 -43.56 38.88 -59.88
C SER A 526 -43.46 37.99 -58.63
N ILE A 527 -42.49 38.24 -57.75
CA ILE A 527 -42.35 37.55 -56.45
C ILE A 527 -43.57 37.86 -55.58
N LEU A 528 -43.98 39.13 -55.46
CA LEU A 528 -45.11 39.53 -54.62
C LEU A 528 -46.44 39.01 -55.14
N GLN A 529 -46.68 39.12 -56.44
CA GLN A 529 -47.89 38.57 -57.06
C GLN A 529 -47.96 37.04 -56.93
N THR A 530 -46.83 36.35 -57.12
CA THR A 530 -46.77 34.89 -56.96
C THR A 530 -46.97 34.48 -55.50
N THR A 531 -46.40 35.23 -54.55
CA THR A 531 -46.59 34.98 -53.11
C THR A 531 -48.04 35.12 -52.70
N VAL A 532 -48.70 36.24 -53.06
CA VAL A 532 -50.13 36.46 -52.78
C VAL A 532 -50.98 35.36 -53.40
N ARG A 533 -50.72 35.01 -54.67
CA ARG A 533 -51.50 34.00 -55.39
C ARG A 533 -51.35 32.61 -54.81
N GLU A 534 -50.12 32.17 -54.54
CA GLU A 534 -49.86 30.81 -54.05
C GLU A 534 -50.30 30.66 -52.58
N LEU A 535 -50.13 31.69 -51.73
CA LEU A 535 -50.66 31.68 -50.37
C LEU A 535 -52.20 31.70 -50.34
N GLY A 536 -52.82 32.56 -51.14
CA GLY A 536 -54.29 32.62 -51.23
C GLY A 536 -54.90 31.31 -51.72
N ARG A 537 -54.27 30.67 -52.72
CA ARG A 537 -54.73 29.39 -53.27
C ARG A 537 -54.48 28.22 -52.33
N SER A 538 -53.31 28.14 -51.72
CA SER A 538 -52.91 26.94 -50.95
C SER A 538 -53.47 26.91 -49.54
N LEU A 539 -53.81 28.07 -48.97
CA LEU A 539 -54.38 28.20 -47.62
C LEU A 539 -55.89 28.49 -47.63
N GLU A 540 -56.52 28.51 -48.81
CA GLU A 540 -57.94 28.88 -49.00
C GLU A 540 -58.31 30.23 -48.35
N ALA A 541 -57.34 31.14 -48.26
CA ALA A 541 -57.52 32.42 -47.59
C ALA A 541 -58.44 33.33 -48.41
N SER A 542 -59.45 33.89 -47.76
CA SER A 542 -60.45 34.75 -48.41
C SER A 542 -59.89 36.09 -48.89
N GLU A 543 -58.79 36.56 -48.27
CA GLU A 543 -58.06 37.76 -48.67
C GLU A 543 -56.58 37.59 -48.30
N VAL A 544 -55.68 37.95 -49.22
CA VAL A 544 -54.23 37.99 -48.97
C VAL A 544 -53.68 39.28 -49.57
N SER A 545 -53.11 40.13 -48.72
CA SER A 545 -52.46 41.37 -49.14
C SER A 545 -51.01 41.39 -48.62
N ILE A 546 -50.10 41.96 -49.42
CA ILE A 546 -48.72 42.21 -49.02
C ILE A 546 -48.46 43.70 -49.20
N GLU A 547 -48.16 44.40 -48.11
CA GLU A 547 -47.79 45.80 -48.12
C GLU A 547 -46.29 45.93 -47.86
N ILE A 548 -45.58 46.60 -48.77
CA ILE A 548 -44.17 46.94 -48.59
C ILE A 548 -44.10 48.43 -48.31
N SER A 549 -44.07 48.80 -47.04
CA SER A 549 -43.73 50.16 -46.64
C SER A 549 -42.20 50.31 -46.65
N MET A 550 -41.67 51.13 -47.55
CA MET A 550 -40.36 51.74 -47.29
C MET A 550 -40.57 52.72 -46.15
N GLY A 551 -39.99 52.44 -44.97
CA GLY A 551 -39.94 53.40 -43.87
C GLY A 551 -39.23 54.66 -44.34
N GLY A 552 -40.01 55.63 -44.79
CA GLY A 552 -39.61 56.99 -45.06
C GLY A 552 -40.49 57.88 -44.19
N ASP A 553 -39.88 58.45 -43.16
CA ASP A 553 -40.43 59.51 -42.33
C ASP A 553 -41.21 60.54 -43.18
N ASN A 554 -42.36 60.96 -42.67
CA ASN A 554 -42.78 62.36 -42.74
C ASN A 554 -43.92 62.63 -41.75
N GLU A 555 -43.54 63.37 -40.71
CA GLU A 555 -44.26 64.38 -39.88
C GLU A 555 -45.65 64.06 -39.29
#